data_AF-A0A1E5KZD6-F1
#
_entry.id   AF-A0A1E5KZD6-F1
#
_cell.length_a   1.000
_cell.length_b   1.000
_cell.length_c   1.000
_cell.angle_alpha   90.00
_cell.angle_beta   90.00
_cell.angle_gamma   90.00
#
_symmetry.space_group_name_H-M   'P 1'
#
loop_
_entity.id
_entity.type
_entity.pdbx_description
1 polymer ?
#
loop_
_entity_poly.entity_id
_entity_poly.type
_entity_poly.pdbx_seq_one_letter_code
_entity_poly.pdbx_strand_id
1 'polypeptide(L)'
;MTFKKIYRGMENGAETIQENFSAAVSKTDDETISGVKDFRDGLKMKGVTLIDIFYPVGCIYQSVKNTEPSVMFGGTWGRIKGKVLVGVDESDPDFNLANKTGGAKTHTLKVEELAPHSHNIGVARGDNPAAPSGGTNGFLWHERPGKDSVSSGGGKPHNNIQPYSTVYMWVRTA
;
A
#
# COMPACT_ATOMS: atom_id res chain seq x y z
N MET A 1 -66.62 49.06 -49.81
CA MET A 1 -66.59 47.97 -48.82
C MET A 1 -65.13 47.62 -48.56
N THR A 2 -64.63 47.87 -47.36
CA THR A 2 -63.21 47.66 -47.03
C THR A 2 -63.07 46.31 -46.33
N PHE A 3 -62.39 45.36 -46.96
CA PHE A 3 -62.22 44.01 -46.40
C PHE A 3 -61.20 44.05 -45.26
N LYS A 4 -61.62 43.60 -44.07
CA LYS A 4 -60.78 43.45 -42.88
C LYS A 4 -59.93 42.18 -43.05
N LYS A 5 -58.61 42.31 -43.16
CA LYS A 5 -57.70 41.15 -43.17
C LYS A 5 -57.79 40.42 -41.82
N ILE A 6 -58.10 39.13 -41.86
CA ILE A 6 -58.10 38.24 -40.69
C ILE A 6 -56.75 37.53 -40.65
N TYR A 7 -55.84 37.98 -39.78
CA TYR A 7 -54.60 37.26 -39.48
C TYR A 7 -54.87 36.29 -38.32
N ARG A 8 -55.33 35.07 -38.60
CA ARG A 8 -55.56 34.02 -37.57
C ARG A 8 -54.63 32.80 -37.69
N GLY A 9 -53.63 32.87 -38.56
CA GLY A 9 -52.77 31.71 -38.87
C GLY A 9 -51.52 31.58 -38.00
N MET A 10 -51.09 32.64 -37.30
CA MET A 10 -49.80 32.65 -36.60
C MET A 10 -49.91 32.58 -35.07
N GLU A 11 -51.01 33.07 -34.49
CA GLU A 11 -51.22 33.03 -33.03
C GLU A 11 -51.36 31.58 -32.53
N ASN A 12 -52.20 30.78 -33.19
CA ASN A 12 -52.48 29.41 -32.73
C ASN A 12 -51.33 28.42 -33.01
N GLY A 13 -50.49 28.68 -34.01
CA GLY A 13 -49.41 27.77 -34.42
C GLY A 13 -48.24 27.75 -33.43
N ALA A 14 -47.93 28.91 -32.83
CA ALA A 14 -46.91 29.00 -31.78
C ALA A 14 -47.36 28.27 -30.50
N GLU A 15 -48.64 28.40 -30.14
CA GLU A 15 -49.22 27.71 -28.97
C GLU A 15 -49.23 26.18 -29.17
N THR A 16 -49.57 25.68 -30.36
CA THR A 16 -49.57 24.23 -30.64
C THR A 16 -48.17 23.61 -30.60
N ILE A 17 -47.15 24.33 -31.07
CA ILE A 17 -45.76 23.87 -31.01
C ILE A 17 -45.30 23.74 -29.55
N GLN A 18 -45.65 24.71 -28.71
CA GLN A 18 -45.29 24.72 -27.30
C GLN A 18 -45.98 23.60 -26.49
N GLU A 19 -47.25 23.32 -26.79
CA GLU A 19 -47.97 22.19 -26.20
C GLU A 19 -47.38 20.84 -26.62
N ASN A 20 -47.12 20.64 -27.91
CA ASN A 20 -46.53 19.40 -28.42
C ASN A 20 -45.14 19.14 -27.83
N PHE A 21 -44.32 20.18 -27.67
CA PHE A 21 -43.02 20.07 -27.01
C PHE A 21 -43.15 19.73 -25.53
N SER A 22 -44.11 20.34 -24.83
CA SER A 22 -44.36 20.08 -23.41
C SER A 22 -44.95 18.69 -23.15
N ALA A 23 -45.69 18.12 -24.11
CA ALA A 23 -46.22 16.75 -24.03
C ALA A 23 -45.17 15.68 -24.37
N ALA A 24 -44.19 16.01 -25.22
CA ALA A 24 -43.10 15.10 -25.60
C ALA A 24 -41.97 15.04 -24.56
N VAL A 25 -41.84 16.06 -23.71
CA VAL A 25 -40.82 16.15 -22.66
C VAL A 25 -41.46 15.83 -21.30
N SER A 26 -41.09 14.68 -20.73
CA SER A 26 -41.41 14.33 -19.34
C SER A 26 -40.64 15.27 -18.40
N LYS A 27 -41.36 16.04 -17.60
CA LYS A 27 -40.83 16.99 -16.59
C LYS A 27 -40.87 16.40 -15.17
N THR A 28 -40.78 15.08 -15.04
CA THR A 28 -41.04 14.39 -13.77
C THR A 28 -39.80 14.23 -12.90
N ASP A 29 -38.60 14.58 -13.39
CA ASP A 29 -37.32 14.51 -12.65
C ASP A 29 -36.38 15.69 -13.03
N ASP A 30 -35.30 15.88 -12.27
CA ASP A 30 -34.26 16.94 -12.37
C ASP A 30 -34.10 17.53 -13.80
N GLU A 31 -34.47 18.80 -13.97
CA GLU A 31 -34.37 19.48 -15.27
C GLU A 31 -32.91 19.78 -15.63
N THR A 32 -32.50 19.35 -16.82
CA THR A 32 -31.10 19.49 -17.24
C THR A 32 -30.69 20.90 -17.63
N ILE A 33 -29.86 21.48 -16.76
CA ILE A 33 -28.53 22.10 -16.96
C ILE A 33 -28.29 23.06 -18.14
N SER A 34 -27.94 24.31 -17.79
CA SER A 34 -27.46 25.38 -18.67
C SER A 34 -26.07 25.13 -19.29
N GLY A 35 -25.82 25.76 -20.45
CA GLY A 35 -24.53 25.76 -21.16
C GLY A 35 -24.36 24.68 -22.24
N VAL A 36 -23.21 24.69 -22.92
CA VAL A 36 -22.85 23.65 -23.89
C VAL A 36 -22.51 22.36 -23.13
N LYS A 37 -23.21 21.28 -23.47
CA LYS A 37 -22.90 19.93 -23.00
C LYS A 37 -21.93 19.28 -23.94
N ASP A 38 -20.66 19.27 -23.55
CA ASP A 38 -19.72 18.34 -24.16
C ASP A 38 -19.80 17.01 -23.41
N PHE A 39 -20.48 16.03 -23.99
CA PHE A 39 -20.54 14.67 -23.44
C PHE A 39 -19.22 13.90 -23.63
N ARG A 40 -18.24 14.48 -24.34
CA ARG A 40 -16.87 13.95 -24.41
C ARG A 40 -16.08 14.25 -23.13
N ASP A 41 -16.40 15.37 -22.49
CA ASP A 41 -15.96 15.69 -21.15
C ASP A 41 -16.85 14.90 -20.19
N GLY A 42 -16.35 13.74 -19.70
CA GLY A 42 -17.10 12.82 -18.86
C GLY A 42 -17.84 13.47 -17.68
N LEU A 43 -18.73 12.73 -17.01
CA LEU A 43 -19.63 13.27 -15.99
C LEU A 43 -18.87 14.08 -14.91
N LYS A 44 -19.24 15.36 -14.76
CA LYS A 44 -18.68 16.29 -13.77
C LYS A 44 -19.73 16.64 -12.71
N MET A 45 -19.33 16.68 -11.45
CA MET A 45 -20.13 17.22 -10.35
C MET A 45 -19.38 18.43 -9.77
N LYS A 46 -20.05 19.58 -9.64
CA LYS A 46 -19.42 20.84 -9.17
C LYS A 46 -18.12 21.22 -9.93
N GLY A 47 -18.05 20.90 -11.23
CA GLY A 47 -16.90 21.26 -12.09
C GLY A 47 -15.70 20.32 -12.00
N VAL A 48 -15.72 19.30 -11.13
CA VAL A 48 -14.68 18.26 -11.06
C VAL A 48 -15.19 16.94 -11.65
N THR A 49 -14.28 16.14 -12.19
CA THR A 49 -14.64 14.82 -12.71
C THR A 49 -14.97 13.86 -11.56
N LEU A 50 -15.82 12.86 -11.81
CA LEU A 50 -16.13 11.86 -10.79
C LEU A 50 -14.90 11.13 -10.25
N ILE A 51 -13.90 10.86 -11.11
CA ILE A 51 -12.65 10.22 -10.66
C ILE A 51 -11.91 11.11 -9.65
N ASP A 52 -11.89 12.44 -9.83
CA ASP A 52 -11.24 13.34 -8.87
C ASP A 52 -11.95 13.41 -7.51
N ILE A 53 -13.25 13.08 -7.47
CA ILE A 53 -14.02 13.01 -6.22
C ILE A 53 -13.71 11.74 -5.43
N PHE A 54 -13.73 10.58 -6.09
CA PHE A 54 -13.58 9.28 -5.40
C PHE A 54 -12.14 8.81 -5.29
N TYR A 55 -11.31 9.19 -6.27
CA TYR A 55 -9.93 8.77 -6.41
C TYR A 55 -9.06 9.96 -6.83
N PRO A 56 -8.85 10.97 -5.97
CA PRO A 56 -7.95 12.08 -6.29
C PRO A 56 -6.51 11.60 -6.54
N VAL A 57 -5.69 12.42 -7.20
CA VAL A 57 -4.26 12.14 -7.37
C VAL A 57 -3.61 11.93 -6.00
N GLY A 58 -2.83 10.85 -5.87
CA GLY A 58 -2.27 10.38 -4.60
C GLY A 58 -3.09 9.31 -3.88
N CYS A 59 -4.33 9.05 -4.32
CA CYS A 59 -5.17 7.99 -3.74
C CYS A 59 -4.61 6.59 -4.03
N ILE A 60 -4.75 5.66 -3.08
CA ILE A 60 -4.36 4.26 -3.23
C ILE A 60 -5.60 3.38 -3.43
N TYR A 61 -5.63 2.63 -4.52
CA TYR A 61 -6.62 1.60 -4.80
C TYR A 61 -6.02 0.20 -4.57
N GLN A 62 -6.79 -0.70 -3.94
CA GLN A 62 -6.37 -2.07 -3.65
C GLN A 62 -7.41 -3.07 -4.17
N SER A 63 -6.94 -4.17 -4.77
CA SER A 63 -7.80 -5.23 -5.30
C SER A 63 -7.07 -6.57 -5.32
N VAL A 64 -7.80 -7.68 -5.22
CA VAL A 64 -7.24 -9.02 -5.49
C VAL A 64 -7.13 -9.34 -6.98
N LYS A 65 -7.75 -8.52 -7.85
CA LYS A 65 -7.72 -8.70 -9.31
C LYS A 65 -6.59 -7.87 -9.94
N ASN A 66 -5.92 -8.44 -10.94
CA ASN A 66 -4.92 -7.74 -11.75
C ASN A 66 -5.54 -6.87 -12.85
N THR A 67 -6.51 -6.05 -12.49
CA THR A 67 -7.09 -5.06 -13.42
C THR A 67 -6.43 -3.72 -13.14
N GLU A 68 -5.93 -3.06 -14.19
CA GLU A 68 -5.40 -1.71 -14.06
C GLU A 68 -6.56 -0.73 -13.79
N PRO A 69 -6.49 0.14 -12.77
CA PRO A 69 -7.62 0.99 -12.40
C PRO A 69 -8.01 1.98 -13.49
N SER A 70 -7.09 2.32 -14.41
CA SER A 70 -7.37 3.15 -15.59
C SER A 70 -8.48 2.57 -16.49
N VAL A 71 -8.64 1.25 -16.51
CA VAL A 71 -9.70 0.57 -17.28
C VAL A 71 -11.09 0.78 -16.67
N MET A 72 -11.17 0.94 -15.34
CA MET A 72 -12.45 1.06 -14.63
C MET A 72 -12.80 2.51 -14.30
N PHE A 73 -11.80 3.32 -13.95
CA PHE A 73 -11.99 4.67 -13.43
C PHE A 73 -11.44 5.75 -14.36
N GLY A 74 -10.58 5.40 -15.32
CA GLY A 74 -9.76 6.36 -16.05
C GLY A 74 -8.54 6.82 -15.24
N GLY A 75 -7.92 7.92 -15.66
CA GLY A 75 -6.71 8.46 -15.05
C GLY A 75 -5.46 7.62 -15.30
N THR A 76 -4.36 8.00 -14.66
CA THR A 76 -3.05 7.33 -14.74
C THR A 76 -2.66 6.79 -13.37
N TRP A 77 -2.17 5.55 -13.34
CA TRP A 77 -1.92 4.83 -12.09
C TRP A 77 -0.52 4.20 -12.06
N GLY A 78 0.20 4.41 -10.96
CA GLY A 78 1.48 3.78 -10.66
C GLY A 78 1.29 2.54 -9.79
N ARG A 79 2.04 1.47 -10.07
CA ARG A 79 1.94 0.22 -9.32
C ARG A 79 2.79 0.21 -8.04
N ILE A 80 2.18 -0.09 -6.89
CA ILE A 80 2.91 -0.39 -5.65
C ILE A 80 3.20 -1.90 -5.61
N LYS A 81 4.47 -2.28 -5.46
CA LYS A 81 4.92 -3.68 -5.50
C LYS A 81 5.77 -4.02 -4.28
N GLY A 82 5.55 -5.19 -3.68
CA GLY A 82 6.43 -5.79 -2.68
C GLY A 82 6.62 -4.96 -1.40
N LYS A 83 5.62 -4.16 -1.03
CA LYS A 83 5.63 -3.27 0.14
C LYS A 83 4.34 -3.45 0.93
N VAL A 84 4.41 -3.20 2.23
CA VAL A 84 3.24 -3.02 3.10
C VAL A 84 3.11 -1.53 3.37
N LEU A 85 1.87 -1.03 3.44
CA LEU A 85 1.61 0.37 3.75
C LEU A 85 1.73 0.60 5.25
N VAL A 86 2.44 1.67 5.63
CA VAL A 86 2.53 2.15 7.00
C VAL A 86 1.93 3.56 7.01
N GLY A 87 1.13 3.86 8.03
CA GLY A 87 0.57 5.20 8.23
C GLY A 87 1.70 6.21 8.44
N VAL A 88 1.55 7.40 7.86
CA VAL A 88 2.47 8.49 8.17
C VAL A 88 2.24 8.95 9.60
N ASP A 89 3.31 9.12 10.34
CA ASP A 89 3.34 9.78 11.66
C ASP A 89 4.44 10.84 11.60
N GLU A 90 4.05 12.11 11.51
CA GLU A 90 4.98 13.25 11.39
C GLU A 90 5.94 13.37 12.58
N SER A 91 5.65 12.72 13.71
CA SER A 91 6.49 12.70 14.90
C SER A 91 7.49 11.54 14.92
N ASP A 92 7.31 10.53 14.06
CA ASP A 92 8.19 9.36 13.95
C ASP A 92 9.25 9.58 12.85
N PRO A 93 10.55 9.66 13.18
CA PRO A 93 11.62 9.87 12.19
C PRO A 93 11.66 8.82 11.07
N ASP A 94 11.19 7.60 11.31
CA ASP A 94 11.15 6.52 10.33
C ASP A 94 9.93 6.63 9.41
N PHE A 95 8.79 7.12 9.90
CA PHE A 95 7.52 7.19 9.17
C PHE A 95 6.93 8.61 8.96
N ASN A 96 7.75 9.66 9.09
CA ASN A 96 7.34 11.07 9.00
C ASN A 96 6.91 11.64 7.64
N LEU A 97 7.10 10.92 6.54
CA LEU A 97 6.72 11.40 5.22
C LEU A 97 6.11 10.28 4.38
N ALA A 98 5.13 10.65 3.54
CA ALA A 98 4.56 9.74 2.57
C ALA A 98 5.63 9.25 1.57
N ASN A 99 5.43 8.05 1.03
CA ASN A 99 6.30 7.41 0.03
C ASN A 99 7.74 7.08 0.48
N LYS A 100 8.07 7.20 1.78
CA LYS A 100 9.30 6.59 2.31
C LYS A 100 9.26 5.08 2.14
N THR A 101 10.43 4.50 1.90
CA THR A 101 10.58 3.05 1.70
C THR A 101 11.65 2.50 2.63
N GLY A 102 11.42 1.32 3.17
CA GLY A 102 12.40 0.61 4.00
C GLY A 102 11.99 -0.84 4.21
N GLY A 103 12.60 -1.47 5.21
CA GLY A 103 12.37 -2.86 5.58
C GLY A 103 13.24 -3.86 4.80
N ALA A 104 13.27 -5.09 5.31
CA ALA A 104 14.00 -6.20 4.73
C ALA A 104 13.18 -7.49 4.84
N LYS A 105 13.23 -8.34 3.80
CA LYS A 105 12.57 -9.65 3.81
C LYS A 105 13.25 -10.64 4.75
N THR A 106 14.56 -10.53 4.89
CA THR A 106 15.36 -11.39 5.73
C THR A 106 16.42 -10.59 6.46
N HIS A 107 16.84 -11.07 7.64
CA HIS A 107 17.85 -10.42 8.45
C HIS A 107 18.92 -11.43 8.90
N THR A 108 20.19 -11.04 8.81
CA THR A 108 21.30 -11.81 9.40
C THR A 108 21.71 -11.12 10.68
N LEU A 109 21.63 -11.84 11.80
CA LEU A 109 22.03 -11.32 13.11
C LEU A 109 23.47 -10.84 13.11
N LYS A 110 23.69 -9.69 13.73
CA LYS A 110 25.02 -9.14 14.00
C LYS A 110 25.41 -9.34 15.46
N VAL A 111 26.70 -9.22 15.76
CA VAL A 111 27.22 -9.41 17.13
C VAL A 111 26.59 -8.41 18.10
N GLU A 112 26.31 -7.18 17.65
CA GLU A 112 25.69 -6.12 18.46
C GLU A 112 24.23 -6.42 18.84
N GLU A 113 23.60 -7.37 18.15
CA GLU A 113 22.21 -7.79 18.38
C GLU A 113 22.12 -9.03 19.29
N LEU A 114 23.26 -9.60 19.68
CA LEU A 114 23.31 -10.75 20.58
C LEU A 114 23.29 -10.29 22.04
N ALA A 115 22.39 -10.88 22.83
CA ALA A 115 22.40 -10.66 24.27
C ALA A 115 23.72 -11.17 24.89
N PRO A 116 24.26 -10.49 25.93
CA PRO A 116 25.37 -11.00 26.70
C PRO A 116 25.04 -12.40 27.24
N HIS A 117 25.96 -13.35 27.04
CA HIS A 117 25.82 -14.72 27.50
C HIS A 117 27.17 -15.25 27.99
N SER A 118 27.15 -16.30 28.82
CA SER A 118 28.34 -16.96 29.34
C SER A 118 28.21 -18.48 29.22
N HIS A 119 29.36 -19.16 29.15
CA HIS A 119 29.43 -20.62 29.16
C HIS A 119 30.12 -21.09 30.43
N ASN A 120 29.52 -22.06 31.14
CA ASN A 120 30.19 -22.77 32.21
C ASN A 120 30.85 -24.02 31.64
N ILE A 121 32.17 -23.99 31.49
CA ILE A 121 32.96 -25.13 30.99
C ILE A 121 33.62 -25.79 32.20
N GLY A 122 32.99 -26.86 32.70
CA GLY A 122 33.59 -27.73 33.70
C GLY A 122 34.69 -28.58 33.09
N VAL A 123 35.95 -28.19 33.28
CA VAL A 123 37.07 -29.09 33.02
C VAL A 123 37.21 -30.03 34.21
N ALA A 124 37.12 -31.34 33.98
CA ALA A 124 37.53 -32.32 34.99
C ALA A 124 39.03 -32.11 35.24
N ARG A 125 39.36 -31.31 36.27
CA ARG A 125 40.66 -31.46 36.92
C ARG A 125 40.65 -32.87 37.49
N GLY A 126 41.67 -33.65 37.13
CA GLY A 126 41.91 -34.96 37.71
C GLY A 126 42.32 -34.81 39.17
N ASP A 127 41.44 -34.25 40.00
CA ASP A 127 41.56 -34.32 41.44
C ASP A 127 41.12 -35.72 41.81
N ASN A 128 42.02 -36.69 41.60
CA ASN A 128 41.94 -37.95 42.30
C ASN A 128 42.47 -37.66 43.71
N PRO A 129 41.65 -37.62 44.77
CA PRO A 129 42.12 -37.37 46.13
C PRO A 129 42.92 -38.56 46.71
N ALA A 130 43.29 -39.54 45.88
CA ALA A 130 43.98 -40.77 46.23
C ALA A 130 45.29 -41.00 45.44
N ALA A 131 45.93 -39.96 44.91
CA ALA A 131 47.29 -40.11 44.37
C ALA A 131 48.30 -40.06 45.53
N PRO A 132 49.03 -41.16 45.84
CA PRO A 132 50.09 -41.12 46.83
C PRO A 132 51.19 -40.20 46.33
N SER A 133 51.67 -39.30 47.17
CA SER A 133 52.91 -38.58 46.97
C SER A 133 54.05 -39.58 46.72
N GLY A 134 54.48 -39.74 45.47
CA GLY A 134 55.63 -40.55 45.13
C GLY A 134 55.85 -40.66 43.63
N GLY A 135 56.83 -39.93 43.10
CA GLY A 135 57.37 -40.17 41.77
C GLY A 135 57.71 -38.91 41.01
N THR A 136 59.00 -38.60 40.99
CA THR A 136 59.65 -37.71 40.02
C THR A 136 59.21 -38.08 38.59
N ASN A 137 58.77 -37.08 37.83
CA ASN A 137 58.53 -37.04 36.37
C ASN A 137 57.08 -36.73 35.98
N GLY A 138 56.90 -35.49 35.52
CA GLY A 138 55.79 -35.09 34.66
C GLY A 138 54.54 -34.66 35.39
N PHE A 139 54.51 -33.39 35.83
CA PHE A 139 53.32 -32.62 35.51
C PHE A 139 53.25 -32.57 33.98
N LEU A 140 52.72 -33.63 33.37
CA LEU A 140 52.10 -33.52 32.07
C LEU A 140 50.92 -32.61 32.32
N TRP A 141 51.18 -31.30 32.28
CA TRP A 141 50.27 -30.40 31.63
C TRP A 141 49.99 -31.06 30.30
N HIS A 142 48.97 -31.92 30.26
CA HIS A 142 48.23 -32.01 29.04
C HIS A 142 47.85 -30.56 28.79
N GLU A 143 48.57 -29.91 27.89
CA GLU A 143 48.02 -28.93 26.97
C GLU A 143 46.77 -29.60 26.40
N ARG A 144 45.70 -29.66 27.18
CA ARG A 144 44.37 -29.69 26.64
C ARG A 144 44.31 -28.30 26.05
N PRO A 145 44.43 -28.14 24.72
CA PRO A 145 44.10 -26.86 24.13
C PRO A 145 42.74 -26.53 24.73
N GLY A 146 42.61 -25.34 25.33
CA GLY A 146 41.33 -24.90 25.89
C GLY A 146 40.25 -25.36 24.94
N LYS A 147 39.36 -26.24 25.41
CA LYS A 147 38.27 -26.73 24.59
C LYS A 147 37.34 -25.54 24.45
N ASP A 148 37.70 -24.62 23.56
CA ASP A 148 36.82 -23.55 23.14
C ASP A 148 35.53 -24.23 22.71
N SER A 149 34.41 -23.68 23.15
CA SER A 149 33.14 -24.09 22.56
C SER A 149 33.28 -23.87 21.05
N VAL A 150 33.11 -24.96 20.29
CA VAL A 150 33.10 -24.84 18.83
C VAL A 150 32.00 -23.86 18.45
N SER A 151 32.33 -22.90 17.59
CA SER A 151 31.35 -21.93 17.10
C SER A 151 30.18 -22.70 16.48
N SER A 152 28.99 -22.42 16.97
CA SER A 152 27.74 -23.03 16.52
C SER A 152 26.81 -21.93 16.00
N GLY A 153 26.13 -22.21 14.88
CA GLY A 153 25.30 -21.24 14.18
C GLY A 153 25.77 -21.03 12.75
N GLY A 154 24.84 -21.06 11.80
CA GLY A 154 25.16 -20.98 10.37
C GLY A 154 25.31 -19.57 9.81
N GLY A 155 25.07 -18.52 10.62
CA GLY A 155 25.06 -17.12 10.17
C GLY A 155 24.08 -16.84 9.02
N LYS A 156 23.09 -17.72 8.82
CA LYS A 156 22.15 -17.60 7.70
C LYS A 156 21.07 -16.57 8.03
N PRO A 157 20.62 -15.79 7.04
CA PRO A 157 19.54 -14.85 7.25
C PRO A 157 18.24 -15.58 7.61
N HIS A 158 17.50 -15.07 8.60
CA HIS A 158 16.18 -15.58 8.95
C HIS A 158 15.07 -14.76 8.28
N ASN A 159 13.90 -15.36 8.12
CA ASN A 159 12.71 -14.67 7.60
C ASN A 159 12.30 -13.53 8.55
N ASN A 160 11.93 -12.38 7.98
CA ASN A 160 11.36 -11.23 8.69
C ASN A 160 9.95 -10.87 8.16
N ILE A 161 9.38 -11.72 7.32
CA ILE A 161 8.05 -11.51 6.74
C ILE A 161 7.00 -12.21 7.61
N GLN A 162 6.10 -11.43 8.22
CA GLN A 162 4.90 -11.94 8.88
C GLN A 162 3.96 -12.65 7.88
N PRO A 163 3.05 -13.54 8.32
CA PRO A 163 2.02 -14.08 7.42
C PRO A 163 1.25 -12.98 6.66
N TYR A 164 1.04 -13.16 5.36
CA TYR A 164 0.41 -12.15 4.49
C TYR A 164 -0.45 -12.75 3.37
N SER A 165 -1.36 -11.94 2.84
CA SER A 165 -2.03 -12.16 1.56
C SER A 165 -1.69 -11.01 0.62
N THR A 166 -1.32 -11.32 -0.62
CA THR A 166 -0.91 -10.30 -1.59
C THR A 166 -2.12 -9.73 -2.33
N VAL A 167 -2.16 -8.40 -2.44
CA VAL A 167 -3.13 -7.68 -3.25
C VAL A 167 -2.44 -6.78 -4.28
N TYR A 168 -3.18 -6.44 -5.33
CA TYR A 168 -2.81 -5.49 -6.35
C TYR A 168 -3.09 -4.07 -5.85
N MET A 169 -2.03 -3.31 -5.55
CA MET A 169 -2.12 -1.93 -5.05
C MET A 169 -1.62 -0.93 -6.10
N TRP A 170 -2.37 0.15 -6.29
CA TRP A 170 -2.08 1.19 -7.27
C TRP A 170 -2.22 2.57 -6.62
N VAL A 171 -1.36 3.52 -6.99
CA VAL A 171 -1.46 4.94 -6.61
C VAL A 171 -1.85 5.75 -7.83
N ARG A 172 -2.83 6.65 -7.73
CA ARG A 172 -3.17 7.54 -8.84
C ARG A 172 -2.12 8.62 -8.98
N THR A 173 -1.56 8.78 -10.18
CA THR A 173 -0.49 9.75 -10.48
C THR A 173 -0.96 10.92 -11.33
N ALA A 174 -2.04 10.75 -12.10
CA ALA A 174 -2.71 11.82 -12.86
C ALA A 174 -4.18 11.47 -13.11
#